data_AF-A0A1N6F185-F1
#
_entry.id   AF-A0A1N6F185-F1
#
_cell.length_a   1.000
_cell.length_b   1.000
_cell.length_c   1.000
_cell.angle_alpha   90.00
_cell.angle_beta   90.00
_cell.angle_gamma   90.00
#
_symmetry.space_group_name_H-M   'P 1'
#
loop_
_entity.id
_entity.type
_entity.pdbx_description
1 polymer ?
#
loop_
_entity_poly.entity_id
_entity_poly.type
_entity_poly.pdbx_seq_one_letter_code
_entity_poly.pdbx_strand_id
1 'polypeptide(L)'
;MTTVEKVKEIVAEMKQLHLWKTETPAWVTDYEKGMNSPPDFSGWLQFIFLPNCLLEIKERPVALQAKQFFGSDLGKGKLLQLLIELDALY
;
A
#
# COMPACT_ATOMS: atom_id res chain seq x y z
N MET A 1 -17.50 0.70 7.84
CA MET A 1 -16.48 0.28 6.87
C MET A 1 -15.34 -0.37 7.63
N THR A 2 -14.96 -1.59 7.26
CA THR A 2 -13.91 -2.37 7.93
C THR A 2 -12.57 -2.25 7.19
N THR A 3 -11.46 -2.57 7.86
CA THR A 3 -10.13 -2.68 7.24
C THR A 3 -10.15 -3.58 6.00
N VAL A 4 -10.89 -4.69 6.06
CA VAL A 4 -11.03 -5.64 4.95
C VAL A 4 -11.71 -5.01 3.73
N GLU A 5 -12.78 -4.25 3.93
CA GLU A 5 -13.49 -3.54 2.85
C GLU A 5 -12.57 -2.48 2.22
N LYS A 6 -11.85 -1.71 3.05
CA LYS A 6 -10.93 -0.68 2.56
C LYS A 6 -9.76 -1.28 1.77
N VAL A 7 -9.19 -2.39 2.22
CA VAL A 7 -8.14 -3.11 1.50
C VAL A 7 -8.66 -3.57 0.13
N LYS A 8 -9.89 -4.06 0.02
CA LYS A 8 -10.48 -4.46 -1.29
C LYS A 8 -10.60 -3.28 -2.26
N GLU A 9 -11.00 -2.11 -1.78
CA GLU A 9 -11.04 -0.89 -2.59
C GLU A 9 -9.65 -0.48 -3.09
N ILE A 10 -8.64 -0.53 -2.22
CA ILE A 10 -7.25 -0.24 -2.58
C ILE A 10 -6.76 -1.23 -3.65
N VAL A 11 -7.03 -2.53 -3.48
CA VAL A 11 -6.66 -3.56 -4.46
C VAL A 11 -7.31 -3.30 -5.82
N ALA A 12 -8.60 -2.93 -5.84
CA ALA A 12 -9.30 -2.60 -7.07
C ALA A 12 -8.68 -1.39 -7.77
N GLU A 13 -8.38 -0.33 -7.03
CA GLU A 13 -7.75 0.88 -7.55
C GLU A 13 -6.33 0.60 -8.08
N MET A 14 -5.52 -0.16 -7.34
CA MET A 14 -4.18 -0.56 -7.80
C MET A 14 -4.22 -1.36 -9.10
N LYS A 15 -5.25 -2.21 -9.29
CA LYS A 15 -5.45 -2.95 -10.55
C LYS A 15 -5.85 -2.02 -11.69
N GLN A 16 -6.75 -1.06 -11.44
CA GLN A 16 -7.15 -0.06 -12.44
C GLN A 16 -5.98 0.81 -12.89
N LEU A 17 -5.07 1.14 -11.98
CA LEU A 17 -3.88 1.93 -12.25
C LEU A 17 -2.70 1.12 -12.80
N HIS A 18 -2.89 -0.18 -13.08
CA HIS A 18 -1.83 -1.11 -13.51
C HIS A 18 -0.61 -1.18 -12.56
N LEU A 19 -0.83 -0.90 -11.27
CA LEU A 19 0.19 -1.00 -10.20
C LEU A 19 0.21 -2.39 -9.56
N TRP A 20 -0.83 -3.19 -9.80
CA TRP A 20 -0.96 -4.54 -9.25
C TRP A 20 -0.03 -5.52 -9.97
N LYS A 21 0.87 -6.13 -9.22
CA LYS A 21 1.82 -7.12 -9.73
C LYS A 21 1.22 -8.52 -9.66
N THR A 22 1.49 -9.33 -10.68
CA THR A 22 1.06 -10.74 -10.73
C THR A 22 2.02 -11.66 -10.00
N GLU A 23 3.30 -11.29 -9.98
CA GLU A 23 4.38 -12.09 -9.40
C GLU A 23 5.00 -11.36 -8.21
N THR A 24 5.33 -12.12 -7.17
CA THR A 24 6.05 -11.62 -6.00
C THR A 24 7.52 -11.39 -6.36
N PRO A 25 8.02 -10.14 -6.26
CA PRO A 25 9.44 -9.85 -6.50
C PRO A 25 10.35 -10.53 -5.47
N ALA A 26 11.57 -10.91 -5.89
CA ALA A 26 12.55 -11.55 -5.00
C ALA A 26 12.89 -10.71 -3.76
N TRP A 27 12.93 -9.38 -3.89
CA TRP A 27 13.23 -8.51 -2.75
C TRP A 27 12.19 -8.59 -1.62
N VAL A 28 10.97 -9.08 -1.90
CA VAL A 28 9.91 -9.26 -0.88
C VAL A 28 10.30 -10.33 0.12
N THR A 29 10.94 -11.43 -0.31
CA THR A 29 11.39 -12.49 0.60
C THR A 29 12.56 -12.04 1.46
N ASP A 30 13.37 -11.12 0.95
CA ASP A 30 14.52 -10.53 1.63
C ASP A 30 14.17 -9.20 2.33
N TYR A 31 12.87 -8.88 2.46
CA TYR A 31 12.44 -7.62 3.05
C TYR A 31 12.73 -7.59 4.55
N GLU A 32 13.65 -6.70 4.94
CA GLU A 32 13.93 -6.41 6.35
C GLU A 32 13.00 -5.30 6.88
N LYS A 33 12.31 -5.59 8.00
CA LYS A 33 11.50 -4.59 8.71
C LYS A 33 12.40 -3.42 9.16
N GLY A 34 12.16 -2.22 8.62
CA GLY A 34 12.91 -1.01 8.97
C GLY A 34 13.59 -0.32 7.80
N MET A 35 13.49 -0.87 6.58
CA MET A 35 13.93 -0.20 5.36
C MET A 35 13.16 1.12 5.20
N ASN A 36 13.87 2.26 5.19
CA ASN A 36 13.25 3.59 5.15
C ASN A 36 12.58 3.92 3.82
N SER A 37 12.96 3.24 2.74
CA SER A 37 12.35 3.39 1.43
C SER A 37 12.39 2.03 0.72
N PRO A 38 11.24 1.41 0.44
CA PRO A 38 11.22 0.20 -0.36
C PRO A 38 11.69 0.53 -1.80
N PRO A 39 12.42 -0.38 -2.46
CA PRO A 39 12.84 -0.20 -3.84
C PRO A 39 11.66 -0.04 -4.80
N ASP A 40 10.49 -0.54 -4.40
CA ASP A 40 9.23 -0.38 -5.10
C ASP A 40 8.09 -0.23 -4.09
N PHE A 41 7.54 0.98 -3.98
CA PHE A 41 6.45 1.28 -3.06
C PHE A 41 5.17 0.53 -3.39
N SER A 42 4.82 0.36 -4.66
CA SER A 42 3.60 -0.36 -5.06
C SER A 42 3.69 -1.84 -4.73
N GLY A 43 4.86 -2.46 -4.94
CA GLY A 43 5.13 -3.83 -4.51
C GLY A 43 5.15 -3.97 -2.99
N TRP A 44 5.73 -3.02 -2.27
CA TRP A 44 5.71 -3.04 -0.80
C TRP A 44 4.28 -2.92 -0.26
N LEU A 45 3.50 -2.03 -0.85
CA LEU A 45 2.10 -1.87 -0.51
C LEU A 45 1.34 -3.19 -0.72
N GLN A 46 1.51 -3.82 -1.87
CA GLN A 46 0.83 -5.06 -2.24
C GLN A 46 1.24 -6.27 -1.38
N PHE A 47 2.55 -6.52 -1.23
CA PHE A 47 3.06 -7.78 -0.70
C PHE A 47 3.39 -7.74 0.79
N ILE A 48 3.58 -6.55 1.36
CA ILE A 48 3.96 -6.39 2.77
C ILE A 48 2.84 -5.69 3.54
N PHE A 49 2.49 -4.46 3.14
CA PHE A 49 1.62 -3.61 3.95
C PHE A 49 0.16 -4.12 3.99
N LEU A 50 -0.47 -4.33 2.83
CA LEU A 50 -1.87 -4.75 2.80
C LEU A 50 -2.12 -6.11 3.50
N PRO A 51 -1.28 -7.15 3.33
CA PRO A 51 -1.38 -8.37 4.12
C PRO A 51 -1.23 -8.12 5.63
N ASN A 52 -0.27 -7.28 6.04
CA ASN A 52 -0.07 -6.96 7.46
C ASN A 52 -1.27 -6.22 8.06
N CYS A 53 -1.93 -5.33 7.29
CA CYS A 53 -3.17 -4.68 7.72
C CYS A 53 -4.28 -5.71 8.02
N LEU A 54 -4.43 -6.74 7.18
CA LEU A 54 -5.42 -7.80 7.36
C LEU A 54 -5.12 -8.71 8.57
N LEU A 55 -3.85 -8.83 8.94
CA LEU A 55 -3.39 -9.61 10.09
C LEU A 55 -3.36 -8.80 11.40
N GLU A 56 -3.87 -7.56 11.39
CA GLU A 56 -3.86 -6.65 12.54
C GLU A 56 -2.43 -6.33 13.07
N ILE A 57 -1.42 -6.45 12.20
CA ILE A 57 -0.03 -6.13 12.52
C ILE A 57 0.16 -4.63 12.30
N LYS A 58 0.37 -3.89 13.41
CA LYS A 58 0.67 -2.46 13.37
C LYS A 58 1.93 -2.16 12.56
N GLU A 59 1.71 -1.56 11.40
CA GLU A 59 2.73 -0.96 10.55
C GLU A 59 2.74 0.57 10.74
N ARG A 60 3.78 1.24 10.24
CA ARG A 60 3.84 2.71 10.26
C ARG A 60 2.74 3.32 9.38
N PRO A 61 2.28 4.56 9.66
CA PRO A 61 1.32 5.25 8.80
C PRO A 61 1.78 5.26 7.33
N VAL A 62 0.93 4.78 6.43
CA VAL A 62 1.23 4.69 5.00
C VAL A 62 1.01 6.01 4.26
N ALA A 63 0.17 6.90 4.77
CA ALA A 63 -0.24 8.14 4.12
C ALA A 63 0.94 9.06 3.77
N LEU A 64 1.89 9.21 4.69
CA LEU A 64 3.07 10.05 4.47
C LEU A 64 3.98 9.49 3.39
N GLN A 65 4.17 8.17 3.37
CA GLN A 65 4.96 7.50 2.34
C GLN A 65 4.22 7.57 0.99
N ALA A 66 2.93 7.26 0.97
CA ALA A 66 2.08 7.33 -0.21
C ALA A 66 2.08 8.73 -0.84
N LYS A 67 2.09 9.79 -0.03
CA LYS A 67 2.20 11.18 -0.53
C LYS A 67 3.52 11.42 -1.27
N GLN A 68 4.63 10.82 -0.84
CA GLN A 68 5.92 10.97 -1.52
C GLN A 68 5.92 10.27 -2.89
N PHE A 69 5.27 9.10 -3.01
CA PHE A 69 5.25 8.32 -4.24
C PHE A 69 4.12 8.68 -5.21
N PHE A 70 2.96 9.11 -4.70
CA PHE A 70 1.74 9.33 -5.49
C PHE A 70 1.26 10.78 -5.48
N GLY A 71 1.76 11.63 -4.57
CA GLY A 71 1.21 12.98 -4.35
C GLY A 71 1.37 13.94 -5.53
N SER A 72 2.30 13.68 -6.45
CA SER A 72 2.49 14.48 -7.67
C SER A 72 1.75 13.93 -8.90
N ASP A 73 1.14 12.74 -8.80
CA ASP A 73 0.45 12.08 -9.90
C ASP A 73 -1.07 12.18 -9.71
N LEU A 74 -1.71 13.05 -10.50
CA LEU A 74 -3.15 13.28 -10.47
C LEU A 74 -3.95 11.99 -10.74
N GLY A 75 -3.42 11.06 -11.55
CA GLY A 75 -4.06 9.78 -11.83
C GLY A 75 -4.09 8.85 -10.61
N LYS A 76 -3.24 9.10 -9.60
CA LYS A 76 -3.16 8.29 -8.38
C LYS A 76 -3.82 8.95 -7.17
N GLY A 77 -4.51 10.07 -7.36
CA GLY A 77 -5.16 10.83 -6.27
C GLY A 77 -6.17 9.99 -5.48
N LYS A 78 -6.97 9.16 -6.15
CA LYS A 78 -7.92 8.26 -5.49
C LYS A 78 -7.22 7.18 -4.68
N LEU A 79 -6.15 6.58 -5.19
CA LEU A 79 -5.35 5.62 -4.43
C LEU A 79 -4.75 6.26 -3.17
N LEU A 80 -4.23 7.49 -3.27
CA LEU A 80 -3.72 8.23 -2.12
C LEU A 80 -4.82 8.48 -1.08
N GLN A 81 -6.01 8.90 -1.51
CA GLN A 81 -7.15 9.07 -0.61
C GLN A 81 -7.50 7.77 0.13
N LEU A 82 -7.58 6.65 -0.59
CA LEU A 82 -7.89 5.34 0.03
C LEU A 82 -6.85 4.92 1.06
N LEU A 83 -5.57 5.24 0.84
CA LEU A 83 -4.49 4.96 1.79
C LEU A 83 -4.55 5.86 3.04
N ILE A 84 -4.95 7.13 2.89
CA ILE A 84 -5.20 8.03 4.02
C ILE A 84 -6.38 7.53 4.85
N GLU A 85 -7.46 7.12 4.19
CA GLU A 85 -8.64 6.56 4.85
C GLU A 85 -8.31 5.25 5.58
N LEU A 86 -7.46 4.40 5.01
CA LEU A 86 -7.00 3.17 5.67
C LEU A 86 -6.20 3.47 6.93
N ASP A 87 -5.29 4.44 6.90
CA ASP A 87 -4.55 4.90 8.09
C ASP A 87 -5.49 5.43 9.18
N ALA A 88 -6.60 6.08 8.82
CA ALA A 88 -7.57 6.60 9.77
C ALA A 88 -8.45 5.51 10.43
N LEU A 89 -8.50 4.30 9.85
CA LEU A 89 -9.22 3.15 10.42
C LEU A 89 -8.38 2.35 11.41
N TYR A 90 -7.08 2.65 11.52
CA TYR A 90 -6.08 1.82 12.20
C TYR A 90 -5.45 2.48 13.43
#